data_AF-A0A519VZD5-F1
#
_entry.id   AF-A0A519VZD5-F1
#
_cell.length_a   1.000
_cell.length_b   1.000
_cell.length_c   1.000
_cell.angle_alpha   90.00
_cell.angle_beta   90.00
_cell.angle_gamma   90.00
#
_symmetry.space_group_name_H-M   'P 1'
#
loop_
_entity.id
_entity.type
_entity.pdbx_description
1 polymer ?
#
loop_
_entity_poly.entity_id
_entity_poly.type
_entity_poly.pdbx_seq_one_letter_code
_entity_poly.pdbx_strand_id
1 'polypeptide(L)'
;MKNLLAINILFVFVSFSSHAQVGINTSTVLDGVSLQVESSTKGVLFPRVAITSSASYLPLTSSIPTGTIVFNTATTGSFPSAVTPGLYWWSAVEQQWTSMSINMSTALMKYTNSEFSTNYNTTGWQNVKIFGNKIINESSATYAVNTTNESVTIKRAGLYAISSLLSFDRKDGGNLGRLSLSAQIVINGIPAGTQQVVSPGFTASVGSNR
;
A
#
# COMPACT_ATOMS: atom_id res chain seq x y z
N MET A 1 24.16 -22.24 69.93
CA MET A 1 23.70 -20.88 69.50
C MET A 1 24.48 -20.33 68.31
N LYS A 2 25.81 -20.44 68.24
CA LYS A 2 26.61 -19.94 67.09
C LYS A 2 26.19 -20.51 65.71
N ASN A 3 25.85 -21.80 65.64
CA ASN A 3 25.46 -22.45 64.37
C ASN A 3 24.05 -22.06 63.88
N LEU A 4 23.17 -21.65 64.80
CA LEU A 4 21.83 -21.16 64.45
C LEU A 4 21.90 -19.74 63.87
N LEU A 5 22.82 -18.92 64.37
CA LEU A 5 23.04 -17.55 63.89
C LEU A 5 23.58 -17.55 62.45
N ALA A 6 24.50 -18.47 62.14
CA ALA A 6 25.04 -18.64 60.79
C ALA A 6 23.97 -19.07 59.75
N ILE A 7 23.04 -19.96 60.15
CA ILE A 7 21.92 -20.40 59.29
C ILE A 7 20.93 -19.26 59.02
N ASN A 8 20.64 -18.43 60.02
CA ASN A 8 19.76 -17.26 59.83
C ASN A 8 20.40 -16.20 58.93
N ILE A 9 21.70 -15.96 59.06
CA ILE A 9 22.45 -15.05 58.18
C ILE A 9 22.43 -15.57 56.73
N LEU A 10 22.60 -16.89 56.53
CA LEU A 10 22.57 -17.49 55.20
C LEU A 10 21.20 -17.31 54.51
N PHE A 11 20.08 -17.45 55.24
CA PHE A 11 18.73 -17.27 54.69
C PHE A 11 18.41 -15.83 54.26
N VAL A 12 18.98 -14.82 54.94
CA VAL A 12 18.82 -13.40 54.58
C VAL A 12 19.49 -13.09 53.23
N PHE A 13 20.59 -13.76 52.88
CA PHE A 13 21.25 -13.58 51.59
C PHE A 13 20.53 -14.23 50.39
N VAL A 14 19.60 -15.16 50.62
CA VAL A 14 18.85 -15.83 49.52
C VAL A 14 17.57 -15.08 49.13
N SER A 15 17.19 -14.02 49.87
CA SER A 15 15.90 -13.34 49.70
C SER A 15 15.96 -12.10 48.80
N PHE A 16 17.06 -11.88 48.08
CA PHE A 16 17.15 -10.77 47.12
C PHE A 16 16.48 -11.13 45.80
N SER A 17 15.20 -10.76 45.65
CA SER A 17 14.55 -10.72 44.34
C SER A 17 15.13 -9.55 43.54
N SER A 18 16.08 -9.81 42.63
CA SER A 18 16.52 -8.81 41.66
C SER A 18 15.48 -8.68 40.56
N HIS A 19 14.86 -7.50 40.43
CA HIS A 19 14.01 -7.20 39.28
C HIS A 19 14.89 -7.04 38.02
N ALA A 20 14.48 -7.68 36.92
CA ALA A 20 15.28 -7.83 35.70
C ALA A 20 14.96 -6.79 34.60
N GLN A 21 14.54 -5.58 34.96
CA GLN A 21 14.37 -4.51 33.98
C GLN A 21 15.72 -3.99 33.50
N VAL A 22 15.85 -3.80 32.19
CA VAL A 22 17.08 -3.32 31.56
C VAL A 22 16.92 -1.84 31.23
N GLY A 23 17.58 -0.98 31.99
CA GLY A 23 17.77 0.43 31.65
C GLY A 23 19.12 0.63 30.94
N ILE A 24 19.11 1.23 29.75
CA ILE A 24 20.33 1.65 29.05
C ILE A 24 20.39 3.18 29.05
N ASN A 25 21.42 3.73 29.69
CA ASN A 25 21.61 5.15 30.00
C ASN A 25 20.47 5.79 30.82
N THR A 26 19.71 5.01 31.58
CA THR A 26 18.74 5.49 32.56
C THR A 26 18.81 4.64 33.83
N SER A 27 18.73 5.29 34.99
CA SER A 27 18.63 4.64 36.29
C SER A 27 17.19 4.44 36.74
N THR A 28 16.23 5.11 36.09
CA THR A 28 14.82 5.10 36.45
C THR A 28 14.01 4.56 35.29
N VAL A 29 13.82 3.24 35.28
CA VAL A 29 12.96 2.58 34.30
C VAL A 29 11.49 2.83 34.67
N LEU A 30 10.69 3.19 33.68
CA LEU A 30 9.26 3.44 33.82
C LEU A 30 8.50 2.18 34.24
N ASP A 31 7.41 2.35 34.97
CA ASP A 31 6.52 1.25 35.32
C ASP A 31 5.95 0.57 34.07
N GLY A 32 5.90 -0.77 34.08
CA GLY A 32 5.49 -1.57 32.94
C GLY A 32 6.52 -1.72 31.81
N VAL A 33 7.76 -1.22 31.94
CA VAL A 33 8.79 -1.31 30.90
C VAL A 33 9.89 -2.32 31.27
N SER A 34 10.06 -3.37 30.44
CA SER A 34 11.14 -4.35 30.63
C SER A 34 12.48 -3.92 30.03
N LEU A 35 12.48 -3.05 29.00
CA LEU A 35 13.67 -2.48 28.37
C LEU A 35 13.43 -0.99 28.05
N GLN A 36 14.24 -0.11 28.64
CA GLN A 36 14.22 1.32 28.37
C GLN A 36 15.60 1.78 27.88
N VAL A 37 15.64 2.42 26.73
CA VAL A 37 16.89 2.95 26.15
C VAL A 37 16.72 4.46 25.97
N GLU A 38 17.53 5.23 26.68
CA GLU A 38 17.53 6.69 26.56
C GLU A 38 18.85 7.17 25.96
N SER A 39 18.77 8.18 25.10
CA SER A 39 19.92 8.91 24.62
C SER A 39 19.47 10.18 23.90
N SER A 40 20.20 11.27 24.09
CA SER A 40 20.00 12.50 23.32
C SER A 40 20.78 12.51 21.99
N THR A 41 21.69 11.54 21.78
CA THR A 41 22.66 11.56 20.67
C THR A 41 22.86 10.22 19.97
N LYS A 42 22.32 9.12 20.50
CA LYS A 42 22.49 7.77 19.95
C LYS A 42 21.13 7.13 19.66
N GLY A 43 21.09 6.27 18.64
CA GLY A 43 19.94 5.44 18.32
C GLY A 43 20.13 3.98 18.72
N VAL A 44 19.08 3.18 18.52
CA VAL A 44 19.14 1.71 18.64
C VAL A 44 19.31 1.11 17.25
N LEU A 45 20.36 0.29 17.08
CA LEU A 45 20.56 -0.49 15.87
C LEU A 45 19.91 -1.87 16.03
N PHE A 46 18.76 -2.07 15.39
CA PHE A 46 18.08 -3.37 15.36
C PHE A 46 18.85 -4.39 14.49
N PRO A 47 18.67 -5.70 14.73
CA PRO A 47 19.24 -6.75 13.89
C PRO A 47 18.97 -6.52 12.40
N ARG A 48 20.01 -6.61 11.59
CA ARG A 48 19.97 -6.38 10.14
C ARG A 48 19.78 -7.72 9.45
N VAL A 49 18.62 -7.89 8.82
CA VAL A 49 18.20 -9.17 8.23
C VAL A 49 17.91 -8.97 6.75
N ALA A 50 18.29 -9.91 5.90
CA ALA A 50 17.91 -9.93 4.48
C ALA A 50 16.67 -10.81 4.32
N ILE A 51 15.49 -10.24 4.55
CA ILE A 51 14.22 -10.96 4.45
C ILE A 51 13.99 -11.35 2.98
N THR A 52 13.60 -12.60 2.72
CA THR A 52 13.41 -13.07 1.33
C THR A 52 12.04 -12.69 0.75
N SER A 53 11.00 -12.68 1.58
CA SER A 53 9.63 -12.27 1.25
C SER A 53 8.87 -11.95 2.54
N SER A 54 7.85 -11.10 2.49
CA SER A 54 7.04 -10.78 3.68
C SER A 54 6.36 -12.03 4.25
N ALA A 55 6.01 -13.01 3.41
CA ALA A 55 5.39 -14.26 3.82
C ALA A 55 6.40 -15.37 4.16
N SER A 56 7.69 -15.04 4.31
CA SER A 56 8.73 -16.01 4.63
C SER A 56 9.35 -15.78 6.00
N TYR A 57 9.51 -16.86 6.75
CA TYR A 57 10.28 -16.87 7.99
C TYR A 57 11.79 -16.66 7.74
N LEU A 58 12.26 -16.98 6.54
CA LEU A 58 13.69 -16.92 6.21
C LEU A 58 14.22 -15.48 6.24
N PRO A 59 15.46 -15.29 6.72
CA PRO A 59 16.45 -16.30 7.12
C PRO A 59 16.35 -16.75 8.58
N LEU A 60 15.31 -16.34 9.32
CA LEU A 60 15.08 -16.78 10.68
C LEU A 60 14.42 -18.18 10.70
N THR A 61 14.47 -18.82 11.87
CA THR A 61 13.78 -20.09 12.12
C THR A 61 12.27 -19.91 12.08
N SER A 62 11.50 -20.95 11.72
CA SER A 62 10.04 -20.90 11.57
C SER A 62 9.25 -20.51 12.84
N SER A 63 9.86 -20.57 14.02
CA SER A 63 9.24 -20.21 15.30
C SER A 63 9.59 -18.80 15.76
N ILE A 64 9.39 -17.79 14.91
CA ILE A 64 9.63 -16.38 15.27
C ILE A 64 8.54 -15.90 16.24
N PRO A 65 8.88 -15.39 17.45
CA PRO A 65 7.90 -14.80 18.34
C PRO A 65 7.23 -13.57 17.71
N THR A 66 5.91 -13.43 17.87
CA THR A 66 5.17 -12.23 17.46
C THR A 66 5.78 -10.99 18.09
N GLY A 67 5.91 -9.91 17.31
CA GLY A 67 6.50 -8.65 17.77
C GLY A 67 8.02 -8.61 17.67
N THR A 68 8.68 -9.64 17.13
CA THR A 68 10.11 -9.59 16.78
C THR A 68 10.34 -8.49 15.74
N ILE A 69 11.24 -7.54 16.05
CA ILE A 69 11.56 -6.40 15.19
C ILE A 69 12.94 -6.58 14.55
N VAL A 70 13.03 -6.37 13.24
CA VAL A 70 14.29 -6.38 12.49
C VAL A 70 14.33 -5.22 11.50
N PHE A 71 15.52 -4.81 11.10
CA PHE A 71 15.70 -3.94 9.95
C PHE A 71 15.99 -4.80 8.71
N ASN A 72 15.04 -4.87 7.78
CA ASN A 72 15.22 -5.51 6.49
C ASN A 72 16.23 -4.73 5.64
N THR A 73 17.14 -5.44 5.00
CA THR A 73 18.18 -4.89 4.12
C THR A 73 17.96 -5.24 2.65
N ALA A 74 17.04 -6.15 2.34
CA ALA A 74 16.82 -6.68 1.00
C ALA A 74 15.68 -5.98 0.27
N THR A 75 15.76 -5.94 -1.07
CA THR A 75 14.63 -5.65 -1.96
C THR A 75 14.31 -6.92 -2.74
N THR A 76 13.30 -7.68 -2.29
CA THR A 76 13.02 -9.03 -2.80
C THR A 76 11.52 -9.33 -2.81
N GLY A 77 11.16 -10.44 -3.47
CA GLY A 77 9.77 -10.87 -3.63
C GLY A 77 9.05 -10.16 -4.78
N SER A 78 7.79 -10.53 -4.96
CA SER A 78 6.87 -9.91 -5.92
C SER A 78 5.55 -9.62 -5.20
N PHE A 79 4.74 -8.71 -5.74
CA PHE A 79 3.41 -8.47 -5.19
C PHE A 79 2.64 -9.80 -5.02
N PRO A 80 1.96 -10.05 -3.88
CA PRO A 80 1.74 -9.14 -2.75
C PRO A 80 2.79 -9.18 -1.63
N SER A 81 3.81 -10.01 -1.73
CA SER A 81 4.75 -10.31 -0.64
C SER A 81 6.15 -9.71 -0.79
N ALA A 82 6.25 -8.64 -1.59
CA ALA A 82 7.48 -7.91 -1.81
C ALA A 82 7.91 -7.14 -0.54
N VAL A 83 9.21 -7.10 -0.29
CA VAL A 83 9.82 -6.35 0.82
C VAL A 83 10.84 -5.36 0.28
N THR A 84 11.02 -4.26 1.01
CA THR A 84 12.03 -3.23 0.73
C THR A 84 12.80 -2.93 2.01
N PRO A 85 13.98 -2.27 1.95
CA PRO A 85 14.73 -1.95 3.14
C PRO A 85 13.92 -1.06 4.10
N GLY A 86 13.88 -1.44 5.38
CA GLY A 86 13.06 -0.76 6.39
C GLY A 86 12.89 -1.57 7.66
N LEU A 87 12.21 -1.00 8.65
CA LEU A 87 11.87 -1.73 9.88
C LEU A 87 10.64 -2.60 9.66
N TYR A 88 10.72 -3.86 10.08
CA TYR A 88 9.64 -4.84 10.02
C TYR A 88 9.42 -5.48 11.38
N TRP A 89 8.18 -5.86 11.66
CA TRP A 89 7.83 -6.72 12.79
C TRP A 89 7.15 -8.00 12.31
N TRP A 90 7.38 -9.10 13.02
CA TRP A 90 6.75 -10.39 12.71
C TRP A 90 5.36 -10.52 13.34
N SER A 91 4.34 -10.82 12.53
CA SER A 91 3.00 -11.18 12.99
C SER A 91 2.79 -12.69 12.86
N ALA A 92 2.70 -13.43 13.98
CA ALA A 92 2.37 -14.86 13.91
C ALA A 92 0.91 -15.13 13.54
N VAL A 93 0.00 -14.17 13.76
CA VAL A 93 -1.41 -14.28 13.37
C VAL A 93 -1.54 -14.28 11.84
N GLU A 94 -0.83 -13.34 11.20
CA GLU A 94 -0.85 -13.18 9.75
C GLU A 94 0.24 -14.01 9.04
N GLN A 95 1.12 -14.66 9.81
CA GLN A 95 2.32 -15.37 9.35
C GLN A 95 3.17 -14.56 8.35
N GLN A 96 3.36 -13.26 8.64
CA GLN A 96 4.10 -12.37 7.76
C GLN A 96 4.86 -11.27 8.50
N TRP A 97 5.91 -10.78 7.83
CA TRP A 97 6.60 -9.55 8.14
C TRP A 97 5.76 -8.35 7.71
N THR A 98 5.45 -7.49 8.66
CA THR A 98 4.72 -6.24 8.43
C THR A 98 5.69 -5.07 8.52
N SER A 99 5.74 -4.26 7.46
CA SER A 99 6.56 -3.04 7.47
C SER A 99 6.01 -2.05 8.48
N MET A 100 6.88 -1.49 9.32
CA MET A 100 6.57 -0.36 10.19
C MET A 100 6.73 0.99 9.47
N SER A 101 7.08 0.96 8.19
CA SER A 101 7.13 2.17 7.37
C SER A 101 5.72 2.66 7.07
N ILE A 102 5.41 3.88 7.50
CA ILE A 102 4.19 4.62 7.16
C ILE A 102 4.25 5.27 5.76
N ASN A 103 5.15 4.81 4.88
CA ASN A 103 5.30 5.37 3.52
C ASN A 103 4.15 5.01 2.56
N MET A 104 2.96 4.71 3.08
CA MET A 104 1.75 4.68 2.28
C MET A 104 1.31 6.12 2.00
N SER A 105 1.92 6.75 1.01
CA SER A 105 1.37 7.96 0.41
C SER A 105 0.18 7.55 -0.46
N THR A 106 -1.02 7.87 0.02
CA THR A 106 -2.20 7.86 -0.84
C THR A 106 -2.26 9.18 -1.60
N ALA A 107 -2.74 9.13 -2.83
CA ALA A 107 -3.03 10.31 -3.62
C ALA A 107 -4.17 10.00 -4.57
N LEU A 108 -5.11 10.93 -4.69
CA LEU A 108 -6.25 10.88 -5.59
C LEU A 108 -6.08 11.84 -6.77
N MET A 109 -6.59 11.43 -7.92
CA MET A 109 -6.92 12.35 -9.01
C MET A 109 -8.33 12.07 -9.53
N LYS A 110 -9.03 13.13 -9.97
CA LYS A 110 -10.35 13.05 -10.61
C LYS A 110 -10.46 14.16 -11.65
N TYR A 111 -10.95 13.77 -12.83
CA TYR A 111 -11.22 14.67 -13.93
C TYR A 111 -12.62 14.41 -14.47
N THR A 112 -13.18 15.39 -15.17
CA THR A 112 -14.36 15.23 -16.01
C THR A 112 -14.02 15.67 -17.43
N ASN A 113 -14.79 15.19 -18.41
CA ASN A 113 -14.65 15.65 -19.78
C ASN A 113 -15.13 17.11 -19.92
N SER A 114 -14.56 17.82 -20.88
CA SER A 114 -15.05 19.13 -21.37
C SER A 114 -15.56 19.06 -22.81
N GLU A 115 -15.20 17.99 -23.54
CA GLU A 115 -15.60 17.74 -24.92
C GLU A 115 -16.75 16.73 -24.96
N PHE A 116 -17.80 17.03 -25.74
CA PHE A 116 -19.02 16.23 -25.84
C PHE A 116 -19.42 15.91 -27.30
N SER A 117 -18.70 16.46 -28.28
CA SER A 117 -19.03 16.35 -29.70
C SER A 117 -18.18 15.33 -30.47
N THR A 118 -17.14 14.77 -29.83
CA THR A 118 -16.24 13.79 -30.48
C THR A 118 -17.02 12.55 -30.94
N ASN A 119 -16.88 12.21 -32.22
CA ASN A 119 -17.48 11.00 -32.78
C ASN A 119 -16.55 9.79 -32.59
N TYR A 120 -16.99 8.84 -31.76
CA TYR A 120 -16.25 7.61 -31.47
C TYR A 120 -16.55 6.43 -32.40
N ASN A 121 -17.41 6.62 -33.41
CA ASN A 121 -17.74 5.60 -34.39
C ASN A 121 -16.67 5.57 -35.51
N THR A 122 -15.49 5.06 -35.19
CA THR A 122 -14.33 4.97 -36.08
C THR A 122 -13.88 3.52 -36.23
N THR A 123 -13.15 3.21 -37.31
CA THR A 123 -12.59 1.87 -37.55
C THR A 123 -11.36 1.54 -36.71
N GLY A 124 -10.73 2.55 -36.09
CA GLY A 124 -9.58 2.40 -35.20
C GLY A 124 -9.87 2.86 -33.76
N TRP A 125 -9.02 2.40 -32.83
CA TRP A 125 -9.01 2.86 -31.45
C TRP A 125 -8.62 4.33 -31.36
N GLN A 126 -9.31 5.06 -30.50
CA GLN A 126 -8.99 6.45 -30.17
C GLN A 126 -9.16 6.65 -28.66
N ASN A 127 -8.35 7.55 -28.09
CA ASN A 127 -8.44 7.83 -26.67
C ASN A 127 -9.70 8.64 -26.37
N VAL A 128 -10.47 8.20 -25.37
CA VAL A 128 -11.66 8.91 -24.92
C VAL A 128 -11.26 10.20 -24.23
N LYS A 129 -11.87 11.31 -24.63
CA LYS A 129 -11.70 12.64 -24.05
C LYS A 129 -12.27 12.69 -22.63
N ILE A 130 -11.46 12.35 -21.62
CA ILE A 130 -11.88 12.29 -20.21
C ILE A 130 -11.10 13.27 -19.31
N PHE A 131 -10.00 13.84 -19.80
CA PHE A 131 -9.15 14.75 -19.03
C PHE A 131 -9.35 16.22 -19.43
N GLY A 132 -10.60 16.69 -19.41
CA GLY A 132 -10.94 18.08 -19.72
C GLY A 132 -10.76 19.00 -18.51
N ASN A 133 -11.64 18.84 -17.53
CA ASN A 133 -11.66 19.65 -16.31
C ASN A 133 -11.00 18.88 -15.16
N LYS A 134 -9.97 19.47 -14.54
CA LYS A 134 -9.38 18.94 -13.31
C LYS A 134 -10.32 19.21 -12.14
N ILE A 135 -10.84 18.15 -11.51
CA ILE A 135 -11.58 18.25 -10.25
C ILE A 135 -10.59 18.21 -9.08
N ILE A 136 -9.71 17.20 -9.06
CA ILE A 136 -8.65 17.07 -8.06
C ILE A 136 -7.42 16.39 -8.66
N ASN A 137 -6.24 16.80 -8.22
CA ASN A 137 -4.99 16.07 -8.36
C ASN A 137 -4.13 16.39 -7.15
N GLU A 138 -4.13 15.51 -6.15
CA GLU A 138 -3.50 15.74 -4.85
C GLU A 138 -1.98 15.73 -4.92
N SER A 139 -1.39 15.12 -5.96
CA SER A 139 0.06 15.01 -6.08
C SER A 139 0.51 15.02 -7.54
N SER A 140 1.05 16.15 -7.98
CA SER A 140 1.75 16.28 -9.29
C SER A 140 3.06 15.47 -9.36
N ALA A 141 3.57 15.06 -8.20
CA ALA A 141 4.68 14.13 -8.07
C ALA A 141 4.28 12.66 -8.29
N THR A 142 2.98 12.33 -8.23
CA THR A 142 2.44 10.99 -8.50
C THR A 142 1.77 10.94 -9.86
N TYR A 143 0.91 11.92 -10.18
CA TYR A 143 0.10 11.94 -11.40
C TYR A 143 0.46 13.14 -12.30
N ALA A 144 0.83 12.87 -13.54
CA ALA A 144 0.90 13.89 -14.59
C ALA A 144 -0.08 13.57 -15.71
N VAL A 145 -1.07 14.44 -15.89
CA VAL A 145 -2.10 14.29 -16.92
C VAL A 145 -1.68 15.05 -18.17
N ASN A 146 -1.79 14.39 -19.32
CA ASN A 146 -1.65 15.00 -20.63
C ASN A 146 -3.02 15.05 -21.29
N THR A 147 -3.60 16.26 -21.36
CA THR A 147 -4.94 16.51 -21.91
C THR A 147 -4.98 16.47 -23.43
N THR A 148 -3.83 16.62 -24.11
CA THR A 148 -3.76 16.47 -25.57
C THR A 148 -3.85 14.99 -25.95
N ASN A 149 -3.06 14.15 -25.28
CA ASN A 149 -2.96 12.72 -25.56
C ASN A 149 -4.00 11.89 -24.79
N GLU A 150 -4.78 12.50 -23.91
CA GLU A 150 -5.73 11.84 -23.01
C GLU A 150 -5.11 10.68 -22.21
N SER A 151 -4.01 10.97 -21.54
CA SER A 151 -3.24 9.97 -20.80
C SER A 151 -2.82 10.49 -19.43
N VAL A 152 -2.59 9.54 -18.52
CA VAL A 152 -1.99 9.82 -17.21
C VAL A 152 -0.66 9.08 -17.11
N THR A 153 0.38 9.81 -16.69
CA THR A 153 1.67 9.23 -16.29
C THR A 153 1.67 9.03 -14.78
N ILE A 154 1.92 7.79 -14.37
CA ILE A 154 2.13 7.42 -12.96
C ILE A 154 3.63 7.44 -12.67
N LYS A 155 4.07 8.38 -11.83
CA LYS A 155 5.50 8.66 -11.59
C LYS A 155 6.10 7.90 -10.41
N ARG A 156 5.28 7.22 -9.62
CA ARG A 156 5.71 6.45 -8.44
C ARG A 156 5.25 5.01 -8.58
N ALA A 157 6.09 4.08 -8.14
CA ALA A 157 5.67 2.68 -8.05
C ALA A 157 4.63 2.54 -6.93
N GLY A 158 3.60 1.75 -7.17
CA GLY A 158 2.51 1.55 -6.21
C GLY A 158 1.36 0.77 -6.81
N LEU A 159 0.33 0.57 -5.99
CA LEU A 159 -0.93 -0.01 -6.41
C LEU A 159 -1.91 1.12 -6.73
N TYR A 160 -2.59 1.00 -7.86
CA TYR A 160 -3.51 2.02 -8.35
C TYR A 160 -4.84 1.37 -8.70
N ALA A 161 -5.92 2.00 -8.24
CA ALA A 161 -7.27 1.68 -8.68
C ALA A 161 -7.70 2.73 -9.70
N ILE A 162 -8.23 2.28 -10.83
CA ILE A 162 -8.75 3.14 -11.89
C ILE A 162 -10.23 2.85 -12.04
N SER A 163 -11.03 3.90 -12.07
CA SER A 163 -12.47 3.82 -12.35
C SER A 163 -12.84 4.94 -13.31
N SER A 164 -13.68 4.61 -14.28
CA SER A 164 -14.21 5.54 -15.27
C SER A 164 -15.67 5.26 -15.51
N LEU A 165 -16.47 6.32 -15.59
CA LEU A 165 -17.85 6.25 -16.09
C LEU A 165 -17.86 6.82 -17.51
N LEU A 166 -18.31 6.03 -18.46
CA LEU A 166 -18.42 6.44 -19.86
C LEU A 166 -19.90 6.48 -20.26
N SER A 167 -20.33 7.60 -20.82
CA SER A 167 -21.68 7.78 -21.37
C SER A 167 -21.53 8.29 -22.80
N PHE A 168 -22.20 7.63 -23.74
CA PHE A 168 -22.17 7.99 -25.15
C PHE A 168 -23.58 8.00 -25.69
N ASP A 169 -23.92 9.07 -26.42
CA ASP A 169 -25.17 9.17 -27.13
C ASP A 169 -25.00 8.73 -28.59
N ARG A 170 -26.08 8.20 -29.14
CA ARG A 170 -26.12 7.94 -30.58
C ARG A 170 -26.08 9.29 -31.31
N LYS A 171 -25.22 9.40 -32.32
CA LYS A 171 -25.22 10.55 -33.21
C LYS A 171 -26.55 10.66 -33.98
N ASP A 172 -27.15 11.84 -33.95
CA ASP A 172 -28.36 12.17 -34.72
C ASP A 172 -28.16 11.96 -36.23
N GLY A 173 -29.18 11.41 -36.89
CA GLY A 173 -29.14 11.09 -38.32
C GLY A 173 -28.19 9.95 -38.73
N GLY A 174 -27.63 9.21 -37.76
CA GLY A 174 -26.83 8.01 -38.03
C GLY A 174 -27.68 6.78 -38.43
N ASN A 175 -27.06 5.78 -39.06
CA ASN A 175 -27.69 4.50 -39.40
C ASN A 175 -28.38 3.87 -38.18
N LEU A 176 -29.63 3.40 -38.30
CA LEU A 176 -30.41 2.80 -37.20
C LEU A 176 -29.91 1.43 -36.71
N GLY A 177 -28.88 0.86 -37.33
CA GLY A 177 -28.27 -0.40 -36.93
C GLY A 177 -27.81 -0.45 -35.47
N ARG A 178 -27.64 -1.68 -34.98
CA ARG A 178 -27.09 -1.99 -33.64
C ARG A 178 -25.68 -1.39 -33.55
N LEU A 179 -25.43 -0.63 -32.50
CA LEU A 179 -24.11 -0.12 -32.16
C LEU A 179 -23.59 -0.88 -30.96
N SER A 180 -22.34 -1.27 -30.95
CA SER A 180 -21.68 -1.74 -29.73
C SER A 180 -20.55 -0.79 -29.42
N LEU A 181 -20.45 -0.38 -28.16
CA LEU A 181 -19.29 0.34 -27.68
C LEU A 181 -18.24 -0.68 -27.25
N SER A 182 -16.99 -0.42 -27.60
CA SER A 182 -15.88 -1.10 -26.95
C SER A 182 -14.90 -0.12 -26.32
N ALA A 183 -14.48 -0.44 -25.09
CA ALA A 183 -13.50 0.32 -24.35
C ALA A 183 -12.50 -0.64 -23.70
N GLN A 184 -11.24 -0.21 -23.64
CA GLN A 184 -10.17 -0.93 -22.96
C GLN A 184 -9.22 0.07 -22.31
N ILE A 185 -8.58 -0.37 -21.22
CA ILE A 185 -7.47 0.38 -20.63
C ILE A 185 -6.19 -0.07 -21.35
N VAL A 186 -5.31 0.88 -21.62
CA VAL A 186 -4.01 0.62 -22.26
C VAL A 186 -2.92 1.17 -21.36
N ILE A 187 -1.95 0.33 -21.01
CA ILE A 187 -0.79 0.71 -20.20
C ILE A 187 0.44 0.66 -21.11
N ASN A 188 1.08 1.80 -21.34
CA ASN A 188 2.27 1.92 -22.19
C ASN A 188 2.11 1.30 -23.59
N GLY A 189 0.93 1.46 -24.19
CA GLY A 189 0.60 0.91 -25.51
C GLY A 189 0.13 -0.55 -25.51
N ILE A 190 0.16 -1.23 -24.37
CA ILE A 190 -0.28 -2.63 -24.23
C ILE A 190 -1.69 -2.65 -23.61
N PRO A 191 -2.69 -3.28 -24.25
CA PRO A 191 -4.00 -3.47 -23.64
C PRO A 191 -3.89 -4.16 -22.28
N ALA A 192 -4.56 -3.61 -21.27
CA ALA A 192 -4.54 -4.10 -19.90
C ALA A 192 -5.97 -4.35 -19.43
N GLY A 193 -6.22 -5.55 -18.88
CA GLY A 193 -7.53 -5.97 -18.40
C GLY A 193 -8.49 -6.43 -19.50
N THR A 194 -9.76 -6.56 -19.14
CA THR A 194 -10.80 -7.04 -20.06
C THR A 194 -11.33 -5.88 -20.90
N GLN A 195 -11.38 -6.09 -22.22
CA GLN A 195 -12.11 -5.22 -23.14
C GLN A 195 -13.60 -5.25 -22.79
N GLN A 196 -14.15 -4.12 -22.39
CA GLN A 196 -15.58 -3.99 -22.17
C GLN A 196 -16.26 -3.80 -23.52
N VAL A 197 -17.24 -4.65 -23.79
CA VAL A 197 -18.12 -4.53 -24.95
C VAL A 197 -19.54 -4.35 -24.44
N VAL A 198 -20.09 -3.16 -24.63
CA VAL A 198 -21.47 -2.86 -24.26
C VAL A 198 -22.29 -2.85 -25.54
N SER A 199 -23.16 -3.83 -25.68
CA SER A 199 -24.16 -3.85 -26.74
C SER A 199 -25.51 -3.46 -26.14
N PRO A 200 -26.20 -2.43 -26.66
CA PRO A 200 -27.57 -2.12 -26.29
C PRO A 200 -28.47 -3.18 -26.94
N GLY A 201 -28.50 -4.36 -26.34
CA GLY A 201 -29.68 -5.21 -26.39
C GLY A 201 -30.56 -4.77 -25.23
N PHE A 202 -31.57 -3.92 -25.50
CA PHE A 202 -32.56 -3.44 -24.53
C PHE A 202 -32.05 -2.44 -23.47
N THR A 203 -31.78 -1.21 -23.88
CA THR A 203 -31.94 -0.06 -22.97
C THR A 203 -33.07 0.79 -23.55
N ALA A 204 -34.25 0.71 -22.95
CA ALA A 204 -35.36 1.58 -23.28
C ALA A 204 -34.91 3.01 -22.99
N SER A 205 -34.79 3.84 -24.03
CA SER A 205 -34.79 5.28 -23.84
C SER A 205 -36.16 5.64 -23.29
N VAL A 206 -36.22 6.19 -22.08
CA VAL A 206 -37.33 7.09 -21.75
C VAL A 206 -36.98 8.40 -22.44
N GLY A 207 -37.55 8.59 -23.62
CA GLY A 207 -37.49 9.89 -24.29
C GLY A 207 -38.13 10.93 -23.37
N SER A 208 -37.38 11.98 -23.05
CA SER A 208 -37.98 13.24 -22.63
C SER A 208 -37.57 14.26 -23.68
N ASN A 209 -38.54 14.67 -24.49
CA ASN A 209 -38.43 15.87 -25.31
C ASN A 209 -38.02 17.04 -24.41
N ARG A 210 -36.85 17.62 -24.70
CA ARG A 210 -36.60 19.03 -24.47
C ARG A 210 -35.96 19.62 -25.71
#